data_AF-A0A8S8XJT3-F1
#
_entry.id   AF-A0A8S8XJT3-F1
#
_cell.length_a   1.000
_cell.length_b   1.000
_cell.length_c   1.000
_cell.angle_alpha   90.00
_cell.angle_beta   90.00
_cell.angle_gamma   90.00
#
_symmetry.space_group_name_H-M   'P 1'
#
loop_
_entity.id
_entity.type
_entity.pdbx_description
1 polymer ?
#
loop_
_entity_poly.entity_id
_entity_poly.type
_entity_poly.pdbx_seq_one_letter_code
_entity_poly.pdbx_strand_id
1 'polypeptide(L)'
;MTVSATGEHTWNVTRIMQLSHAAGSQEVSILLQPEIFNSPTGVVDGNYIFADSENVTLEIRPKLTLEYRTVEQWLAPSPSLVHPANSATLWNTSSYELVGPDSIEFDFNTPLSNVTNWHICHGQELRWLDCESSSSADSEFAFDSATNTFLLDDSGVVNDNFGDQWQYWRIRGDQDHRVGIYSPIFQYRMSDAQAEDDGFGNYTVELSRNSIFQSTGDLPQVIDATTDSVNQQDNYGSDSTLTLGYSSATGGMSQAYFSYDLSDIYFDSLATPISALLELDLASSTQNIAPIDVSVFACDTFDEALITFANSPACSNSEITRATISSFSGSTIQWDITDLLQTNFYTNNDSISFTLAPAAAY
;
A
#
# COMPACT_ATOMS: atom_id res chain seq x y z
N MET A 1 5.24 10.87 25.29
CA MET A 1 5.03 11.44 26.65
C MET A 1 4.37 12.79 26.49
N THR A 2 3.26 13.02 27.19
CA THR A 2 2.50 14.27 27.15
C THR A 2 2.72 15.04 28.44
N VAL A 3 3.20 16.28 28.34
CA VAL A 3 3.30 17.21 29.48
C VAL A 3 1.93 17.88 29.61
N SER A 4 1.19 17.59 30.68
CA SER A 4 -0.19 18.08 30.87
C SER A 4 -0.43 18.78 32.22
N ALA A 5 0.57 18.79 33.09
CA ALA A 5 0.48 19.39 34.42
C ALA A 5 1.86 19.87 34.91
N THR A 6 1.85 20.75 35.91
CA THR A 6 3.05 21.12 36.66
C THR A 6 3.58 19.92 37.45
N GLY A 7 4.89 19.68 37.40
CA GLY A 7 5.50 18.57 38.14
C GLY A 7 6.86 18.18 37.57
N GLU A 8 7.40 17.08 38.10
CA GLU A 8 8.58 16.44 37.53
C GLU A 8 8.17 15.61 36.32
N HIS A 9 8.92 15.75 35.22
CA HIS A 9 8.74 15.02 33.97
C HIS A 9 10.07 14.37 33.60
N THR A 10 10.05 13.08 33.25
CA THR A 10 11.26 12.29 32.98
C THR A 10 11.26 11.70 31.58
N TRP A 11 12.31 11.97 30.80
CA TRP A 11 12.51 11.38 29.48
C TRP A 11 13.60 10.31 29.51
N ASN A 12 13.32 9.16 28.93
CA ASN A 12 14.31 8.10 28.80
C ASN A 12 15.25 8.39 27.63
N VAL A 13 16.48 8.82 27.94
CA VAL A 13 17.54 9.13 26.96
C VAL A 13 18.63 8.06 26.90
N THR A 14 18.38 6.88 27.48
CA THR A 14 19.36 5.79 27.61
C THR A 14 20.02 5.42 26.28
N ARG A 15 19.23 5.34 25.21
CA ARG A 15 19.71 4.96 23.89
C ARG A 15 20.65 6.01 23.28
N ILE A 16 20.33 7.29 23.43
CA ILE A 16 21.17 8.40 22.96
C ILE A 16 22.52 8.35 23.67
N MET A 17 22.52 8.18 24.99
CA MET A 17 23.75 8.04 25.79
C MET A 17 24.59 6.84 25.35
N GLN A 18 23.96 5.68 25.09
CA GLN A 18 24.64 4.47 24.63
C GLN A 18 25.30 4.65 23.26
N LEU A 19 24.61 5.29 22.31
CA LEU A 19 25.14 5.58 20.99
C LEU A 19 26.32 6.56 21.05
N SER A 20 26.19 7.66 21.80
CA SER A 20 27.27 8.63 21.97
C SER A 20 28.51 7.99 22.59
N HIS A 21 28.34 7.14 23.61
CA HIS A 21 29.45 6.43 24.23
C HIS A 21 30.12 5.43 23.26
N ALA A 22 29.34 4.66 22.51
CA ALA A 22 29.85 3.71 21.52
C ALA A 22 30.61 4.42 20.36
N ALA A 23 30.20 5.64 20.02
CA ALA A 23 30.90 6.49 19.05
C ALA A 23 32.17 7.15 19.64
N GLY A 24 32.48 6.95 20.92
CA GLY A 24 33.62 7.57 21.60
C GLY A 24 33.40 9.06 21.94
N SER A 25 32.16 9.55 21.87
CA SER A 25 31.83 10.93 22.24
C SER A 25 31.87 11.11 23.76
N GLN A 26 32.46 12.22 24.20
CA GLN A 26 32.44 12.66 25.59
C GLN A 26 31.25 13.57 25.89
N GLU A 27 30.50 13.95 24.86
CA GLU A 27 29.38 14.87 24.93
C GLU A 27 28.11 14.23 24.38
N VAL A 28 26.98 14.57 24.99
CA VAL A 28 25.64 14.21 24.53
C VAL A 28 24.82 15.48 24.45
N SER A 29 24.29 15.74 23.25
CA SER A 29 23.39 16.86 23.00
C SER A 29 21.97 16.31 22.84
N ILE A 30 21.02 16.92 23.54
CA ILE A 30 19.60 16.53 23.51
C ILE A 30 18.80 17.78 23.15
N LEU A 31 17.89 17.64 22.21
CA LEU A 31 16.87 18.64 21.90
C LEU A 31 15.53 18.15 22.42
N LEU A 32 14.85 18.98 23.20
CA LEU A 32 13.43 18.79 23.51
C LEU A 32 12.63 19.68 22.57
N GLN A 33 11.84 19.06 21.69
CA GLN A 33 11.05 19.75 20.69
C GLN A 33 9.57 19.44 20.93
N PRO A 34 8.67 20.46 20.92
CA PRO A 34 7.24 20.20 20.88
C PRO A 34 6.85 19.65 19.51
N GLU A 35 6.04 18.58 19.51
CA GLU A 35 5.61 17.90 18.30
C GLU A 35 4.10 18.06 18.11
N ILE A 36 3.67 18.22 16.85
CA ILE A 36 2.26 18.19 16.50
C ILE A 36 1.85 16.72 16.47
N PHE A 37 1.05 16.32 17.46
CA PHE A 37 0.54 14.98 17.59
C PHE A 37 -0.92 15.04 18.06
N ASN A 38 -1.84 14.41 17.32
CA ASN A 38 -3.29 14.43 17.59
C ASN A 38 -3.87 15.84 17.80
N SER A 39 -3.37 16.85 17.06
CA SER A 39 -3.87 18.22 17.12
C SER A 39 -4.92 18.46 16.03
N PRO A 40 -6.21 18.69 16.38
CA PRO A 40 -7.27 18.94 15.39
C PRO A 40 -7.03 20.21 14.57
N THR A 41 -6.24 21.15 15.10
CA THR A 41 -5.93 22.45 14.48
C THR A 41 -4.62 22.43 13.71
N GLY A 42 -3.84 21.33 13.78
CA GLY A 42 -2.56 21.21 13.09
C GLY A 42 -1.49 22.19 13.57
N VAL A 43 -1.65 22.78 14.75
CA VAL A 43 -0.68 23.71 15.34
C VAL A 43 -0.21 23.21 16.71
N VAL A 44 1.04 23.53 17.03
CA VAL A 44 1.55 23.45 18.41
C VAL A 44 0.99 24.65 19.16
N ASP A 45 0.13 24.40 20.15
CA ASP A 45 -0.41 25.45 21.02
C ASP A 45 0.07 25.25 22.46
N GLY A 46 0.33 26.38 23.13
CA GLY A 46 0.83 26.43 24.51
C GLY A 46 2.35 26.53 24.66
N ASN A 47 2.77 26.87 25.88
CA ASN A 47 4.16 26.96 26.27
C ASN A 47 4.37 26.38 27.67
N TYR A 48 5.42 25.58 27.82
CA TYR A 48 5.87 25.08 29.12
C TYR A 48 7.20 25.74 29.48
N ILE A 49 7.33 26.18 30.73
CA ILE A 49 8.54 26.79 31.26
C ILE A 49 9.13 25.82 32.29
N PHE A 50 10.29 25.28 31.96
CA PHE A 50 11.09 24.47 32.89
C PHE A 50 12.13 25.35 33.58
N ALA A 51 12.48 25.02 34.83
CA ALA A 51 13.63 25.62 35.48
C ALA A 51 14.91 25.21 34.75
N ASP A 52 15.85 26.16 34.59
CA ASP A 52 17.15 25.92 33.97
C ASP A 52 18.23 25.59 35.01
N SER A 53 19.48 25.44 34.56
CA SER A 53 20.62 25.15 35.42
C SER A 53 20.97 26.27 36.40
N GLU A 54 20.47 27.49 36.20
CA GLU A 54 20.75 28.69 37.00
C GLU A 54 19.60 29.01 37.98
N ASN A 55 18.52 28.25 37.98
CA ASN A 55 17.38 28.47 38.88
C ASN A 55 17.80 28.51 40.36
N VAL A 56 17.28 29.47 41.13
CA VAL A 56 17.62 29.64 42.56
C VAL A 56 17.24 28.45 43.44
N THR A 57 16.24 27.67 43.03
CA THR A 57 15.80 26.44 43.70
C THR A 57 16.52 25.25 43.06
N LEU A 58 17.47 24.66 43.79
CA LEU A 58 18.32 23.57 43.31
C LEU A 58 17.52 22.31 42.95
N GLU A 59 16.43 22.05 43.67
CA GLU A 59 15.66 20.81 43.58
C GLU A 59 14.91 20.66 42.25
N ILE A 60 14.61 21.77 41.56
CA ILE A 60 13.86 21.80 40.30
C ILE A 60 14.74 22.01 39.06
N ARG A 61 16.06 22.16 39.24
CA ARG A 61 16.99 22.25 38.11
C ARG A 61 16.96 20.98 37.26
N PRO A 62 17.34 21.03 35.96
CA PRO A 62 17.45 19.85 35.13
C PRO A 62 18.41 18.83 35.75
N LYS A 63 18.00 17.56 35.81
CA LYS A 63 18.79 16.45 36.36
C LYS A 63 18.98 15.37 35.30
N LEU A 64 20.21 14.88 35.18
CA LEU A 64 20.53 13.67 34.45
C LEU A 64 20.91 12.58 35.45
N THR A 65 20.04 11.58 35.62
CA THR A 65 20.30 10.42 36.47
C THR A 65 20.89 9.30 35.61
N LEU A 66 22.06 8.80 35.99
CA LEU A 66 22.78 7.77 35.25
C LEU A 66 23.06 6.57 36.15
N GLU A 67 22.68 5.40 35.69
CA GLU A 67 23.14 4.12 36.22
C GLU A 67 23.96 3.42 35.13
N TYR A 68 25.14 2.92 35.48
CA TYR A 68 26.05 2.28 34.54
C TYR A 68 26.59 0.96 35.09
N ARG A 69 26.96 0.05 34.19
CA ARG A 69 27.53 -1.26 34.51
C ARG A 69 28.86 -1.45 33.78
N THR A 70 29.85 -2.00 34.47
CA THR A 70 31.22 -2.22 33.95
C THR A 70 31.42 -3.66 33.45
N VAL A 71 30.60 -4.10 32.49
CA VAL A 71 30.77 -5.38 31.79
C VAL A 71 30.89 -5.11 30.28
N GLU A 72 31.30 -6.12 29.51
CA GLU A 72 31.53 -6.02 28.06
C GLU A 72 30.42 -5.21 27.39
N GLN A 73 30.78 -4.20 26.61
CA GLN A 73 29.80 -3.33 25.96
C GLN A 73 28.95 -4.16 25.00
N TRP A 74 27.64 -3.94 25.03
CA TRP A 74 26.72 -4.56 24.09
C TRP A 74 25.94 -3.47 23.40
N LEU A 75 26.24 -3.31 22.11
CA LEU A 75 25.46 -2.50 21.19
C LEU A 75 25.01 -3.45 20.08
N ALA A 76 23.92 -4.18 20.34
CA ALA A 76 23.41 -5.18 19.40
C ALA A 76 23.14 -4.55 18.03
N PRO A 77 23.59 -5.16 16.92
CA PRO A 77 23.10 -4.77 15.59
C PRO A 77 21.59 -4.93 15.50
N SER A 78 20.99 -4.20 14.56
CA SER A 78 19.55 -4.28 14.31
C SER A 78 19.15 -5.64 13.72
N PRO A 79 17.97 -6.19 14.07
CA PRO A 79 17.41 -7.35 13.37
C PRO A 79 17.01 -6.98 11.93
N SER A 80 16.83 -8.00 11.11
CA SER A 80 16.36 -7.87 9.73
C SER A 80 14.91 -8.31 9.64
N LEU A 81 14.02 -7.42 9.18
CA LEU A 81 12.60 -7.71 9.03
C LEU A 81 12.34 -8.64 7.84
N VAL A 82 11.32 -9.49 7.95
CA VAL A 82 10.97 -10.50 6.94
C VAL A 82 9.52 -10.37 6.48
N HIS A 83 8.57 -10.46 7.41
CA HIS A 83 7.14 -10.39 7.14
C HIS A 83 6.45 -9.46 8.15
N PRO A 84 5.50 -8.59 7.76
CA PRO A 84 5.13 -8.22 6.38
C PRO A 84 6.32 -7.69 5.58
N ALA A 85 6.43 -8.04 4.30
CA ALA A 85 7.50 -7.49 3.45
C ALA A 85 7.33 -5.97 3.30
N ASN A 86 8.42 -5.25 3.02
CA ASN A 86 8.34 -3.81 2.85
C ASN A 86 7.48 -3.44 1.63
N SER A 87 6.54 -2.52 1.83
CA SER A 87 5.53 -2.09 0.85
C SER A 87 4.52 -3.18 0.45
N ALA A 88 4.31 -4.19 1.28
CA ALA A 88 3.34 -5.25 1.00
C ALA A 88 1.89 -4.77 1.14
N THR A 89 1.02 -5.30 0.27
CA THR A 89 -0.43 -5.32 0.50
C THR A 89 -0.79 -6.67 1.13
N LEU A 90 -1.43 -6.66 2.30
CA LEU A 90 -1.83 -7.89 3.00
C LEU A 90 -3.28 -8.23 2.70
N TRP A 91 -3.53 -9.52 2.47
CA TRP A 91 -4.84 -10.10 2.19
C TRP A 91 -5.09 -11.32 3.08
N ASN A 92 -6.36 -11.60 3.35
CA ASN A 92 -6.77 -12.81 4.05
C ASN A 92 -6.74 -14.01 3.09
N THR A 93 -5.68 -14.81 3.17
CA THR A 93 -5.52 -15.99 2.30
C THR A 93 -6.38 -17.19 2.69
N SER A 94 -7.16 -17.07 3.76
CA SER A 94 -8.14 -18.08 4.19
C SER A 94 -9.58 -17.67 3.91
N SER A 95 -9.80 -16.47 3.34
CA SER A 95 -11.12 -15.97 2.96
C SER A 95 -11.31 -16.05 1.44
N TYR A 96 -12.54 -16.31 1.01
CA TYR A 96 -12.95 -16.14 -0.40
C TYR A 96 -13.28 -14.68 -0.72
N GLU A 97 -13.52 -13.86 0.31
CA GLU A 97 -13.76 -12.42 0.18
C GLU A 97 -12.43 -11.68 0.03
N LEU A 98 -12.39 -10.68 -0.85
CA LEU A 98 -11.23 -9.81 -1.02
C LEU A 98 -11.13 -8.83 0.15
N VAL A 99 -10.49 -9.26 1.24
CA VAL A 99 -10.37 -8.49 2.50
C VAL A 99 -8.99 -8.63 3.11
N GLY A 100 -8.58 -7.66 3.95
CA GLY A 100 -7.40 -7.75 4.79
C GLY A 100 -7.45 -8.91 5.79
N PRO A 101 -6.29 -9.34 6.32
CA PRO A 101 -6.22 -10.48 7.24
C PRO A 101 -6.85 -10.17 8.61
N ASP A 102 -7.25 -11.21 9.35
CA ASP A 102 -7.76 -11.06 10.73
C ASP A 102 -6.64 -10.95 11.79
N SER A 103 -5.42 -11.33 11.42
CA SER A 103 -4.24 -11.34 12.28
C SER A 103 -2.99 -11.03 11.47
N ILE A 104 -1.96 -10.48 12.10
CA ILE A 104 -0.69 -10.14 11.43
C ILE A 104 0.48 -10.76 12.17
N GLU A 105 1.31 -11.49 11.42
CA GLU A 105 2.59 -12.02 11.89
C GLU A 105 3.72 -11.06 11.50
N PHE A 106 4.61 -10.77 12.45
CA PHE A 106 5.76 -9.90 12.29
C PHE A 106 7.04 -10.69 12.52
N ASP A 107 7.57 -11.24 11.42
CA ASP A 107 8.75 -12.09 11.43
C ASP A 107 10.03 -11.29 11.22
N PHE A 108 11.07 -11.71 11.92
CA PHE A 108 12.40 -11.14 11.74
C PHE A 108 13.51 -12.16 11.95
N ASN A 109 14.61 -11.94 11.24
CA ASN A 109 15.87 -12.63 11.47
C ASN A 109 16.75 -11.83 12.41
N THR A 110 17.45 -12.52 13.30
CA THR A 110 18.35 -11.89 14.25
C THR A 110 19.70 -12.58 14.31
N PRO A 111 20.82 -11.83 14.22
CA PRO A 111 22.14 -12.35 14.55
C PRO A 111 22.42 -12.36 16.07
N LEU A 112 21.48 -11.89 16.90
CA LEU A 112 21.65 -11.68 18.33
C LEU A 112 21.37 -12.97 19.12
N SER A 113 22.31 -13.36 19.98
CA SER A 113 22.20 -14.57 20.81
C SER A 113 21.94 -14.31 22.30
N ASN A 114 22.08 -13.08 22.78
CA ASN A 114 21.97 -12.70 24.20
C ASN A 114 20.90 -11.61 24.42
N VAL A 115 19.74 -11.76 23.77
CA VAL A 115 18.59 -10.84 23.93
C VAL A 115 17.74 -11.31 25.08
N THR A 116 17.36 -10.39 25.97
CA THR A 116 16.46 -10.69 27.10
C THR A 116 15.03 -10.37 26.78
N ASN A 117 14.79 -9.35 25.94
CA ASN A 117 13.45 -9.00 25.50
C ASN A 117 13.47 -8.43 24.08
N TRP A 118 12.41 -8.72 23.33
CA TRP A 118 12.16 -8.15 22.02
C TRP A 118 11.06 -7.10 22.13
N HIS A 119 11.19 -6.04 21.33
CA HIS A 119 10.25 -4.95 21.29
C HIS A 119 9.85 -4.66 19.85
N ILE A 120 8.56 -4.79 19.57
CA ILE A 120 7.96 -4.24 18.36
C ILE A 120 7.49 -2.81 18.64
N CYS A 121 7.46 -2.02 17.57
CA CYS A 121 6.88 -0.69 17.51
C CYS A 121 6.09 -0.65 16.20
N HIS A 122 4.78 -0.48 16.30
CA HIS A 122 3.83 -0.46 15.18
C HIS A 122 2.95 0.81 15.28
N GLY A 123 2.49 1.29 14.12
CA GLY A 123 1.60 2.45 14.05
C GLY A 123 1.60 3.13 12.68
N GLN A 124 0.86 4.22 12.57
CA GLN A 124 0.54 4.90 11.29
C GLN A 124 1.50 6.04 10.92
N GLU A 125 2.46 6.38 11.77
CA GLU A 125 3.33 7.56 11.58
C GLU A 125 4.81 7.19 11.64
N LEU A 126 5.52 7.49 10.56
CA LEU A 126 6.95 7.20 10.39
C LEU A 126 7.84 7.91 11.43
N ARG A 127 7.38 9.03 12.00
CA ARG A 127 8.07 9.76 13.08
C ARG A 127 8.00 9.06 14.44
N TRP A 128 7.15 8.03 14.60
CA TRP A 128 7.01 7.24 15.84
C TRP A 128 6.66 8.08 17.07
N LEU A 129 5.84 9.12 16.86
CA LEU A 129 5.26 9.90 17.96
C LEU A 129 4.17 9.09 18.68
N ASP A 130 3.47 8.25 17.93
CA ASP A 130 2.72 7.11 18.45
C ASP A 130 3.46 5.83 18.10
N CYS A 131 3.64 4.96 19.07
CA CYS A 131 4.29 3.68 18.89
C CYS A 131 3.56 2.70 19.80
N GLU A 132 2.71 1.90 19.19
CA GLU A 132 2.13 0.74 19.85
C GLU A 132 3.25 -0.28 20.01
N SER A 133 3.62 -0.51 21.26
CA SER A 133 4.79 -1.32 21.60
C SER A 133 4.39 -2.51 22.44
N SER A 134 5.03 -3.66 22.19
CA SER A 134 4.88 -4.86 23.01
C SER A 134 5.26 -4.69 24.49
N SER A 135 5.82 -3.54 24.88
CA SER A 135 6.12 -3.21 26.27
C SER A 135 5.05 -2.35 26.96
N SER A 136 3.99 -1.94 26.25
CA SER A 136 2.85 -1.27 26.86
C SER A 136 2.05 -2.26 27.72
N ALA A 137 1.37 -1.76 28.75
CA ALA A 137 0.58 -2.60 29.66
C ALA A 137 -0.62 -3.27 28.97
N ASP A 138 -1.15 -2.62 27.94
CA ASP A 138 -2.34 -3.03 27.19
C ASP A 138 -1.99 -3.57 25.79
N SER A 139 -0.72 -3.96 25.57
CA SER A 139 -0.28 -4.48 24.27
C SER A 139 -1.01 -5.77 23.87
N GLU A 140 -1.54 -5.82 22.64
CA GLU A 140 -2.08 -7.03 22.02
C GLU A 140 -1.01 -7.92 21.37
N PHE A 141 0.24 -7.46 21.24
CA PHE A 141 1.31 -8.24 20.63
C PHE A 141 1.79 -9.40 21.51
N ALA A 142 1.80 -10.62 20.95
CA ALA A 142 2.39 -11.81 21.56
C ALA A 142 3.70 -12.19 20.86
N PHE A 143 4.77 -12.46 21.63
CA PHE A 143 6.07 -12.85 21.06
C PHE A 143 6.31 -14.36 21.16
N ASP A 144 6.65 -15.00 20.03
CA ASP A 144 7.18 -16.37 19.98
C ASP A 144 8.69 -16.38 19.75
N SER A 145 9.42 -16.80 20.79
CA SER A 145 10.88 -16.93 20.76
C SER A 145 11.41 -18.10 19.92
N ALA A 146 10.58 -19.09 19.58
CA ALA A 146 11.00 -20.23 18.78
C ALA A 146 11.15 -19.85 17.29
N THR A 147 10.29 -18.96 16.81
CA THR A 147 10.26 -18.50 15.41
C THR A 147 10.81 -17.08 15.23
N ASN A 148 10.94 -16.30 16.32
CA ASN A 148 11.20 -14.85 16.27
C ASN A 148 10.07 -14.08 15.57
N THR A 149 8.85 -14.28 16.07
CA THR A 149 7.63 -13.69 15.49
C THR A 149 6.90 -12.90 16.57
N PHE A 150 6.43 -11.69 16.24
CA PHE A 150 5.32 -11.07 16.98
C PHE A 150 4.01 -11.36 16.27
N LEU A 151 2.97 -11.71 17.01
CA LEU A 151 1.63 -11.93 16.50
C LEU A 151 0.71 -10.85 17.06
N LEU A 152 -0.03 -10.20 16.16
CA LEU A 152 -1.20 -9.38 16.49
C LEU A 152 -2.45 -10.18 16.07
N ASP A 153 -3.11 -10.81 17.03
CA ASP A 153 -4.26 -11.72 16.84
C ASP A 153 -5.51 -11.18 17.54
N ASP A 154 -5.82 -9.91 17.25
CA ASP A 154 -7.09 -9.28 17.60
C ASP A 154 -7.66 -8.63 16.34
N SER A 155 -8.68 -9.26 15.76
CA SER A 155 -9.26 -8.78 14.49
C SER A 155 -9.91 -7.40 14.63
N GLY A 156 -10.34 -6.99 15.82
CA GLY A 156 -10.84 -5.63 16.04
C GLY A 156 -9.72 -4.59 15.83
N VAL A 157 -8.57 -4.83 16.44
CA VAL A 157 -7.39 -3.96 16.32
C VAL A 157 -6.79 -4.00 14.91
N VAL A 158 -6.78 -5.17 14.27
CA VAL A 158 -6.32 -5.28 12.87
C VAL A 158 -7.26 -4.52 11.93
N ASN A 159 -8.57 -4.63 12.13
CA ASN A 159 -9.57 -3.92 11.32
C ASN A 159 -9.47 -2.39 11.48
N ASP A 160 -9.13 -1.89 12.67
CA ASP A 160 -8.90 -0.45 12.89
C ASP A 160 -7.74 0.11 12.05
N ASN A 161 -6.85 -0.76 11.56
CA ASN A 161 -5.74 -0.41 10.69
C ASN A 161 -6.07 -0.50 9.19
N PHE A 162 -7.28 -0.94 8.82
CA PHE A 162 -7.72 -1.00 7.42
C PHE A 162 -7.87 0.39 6.81
N GLY A 163 -7.79 0.43 5.48
CA GLY A 163 -8.02 1.62 4.67
C GLY A 163 -6.79 2.03 3.86
N ASP A 164 -6.93 3.13 3.14
CA ASP A 164 -5.88 3.65 2.24
C ASP A 164 -4.80 4.42 3.00
N GLN A 165 -4.04 3.70 3.81
CA GLN A 165 -2.97 4.20 4.66
C GLN A 165 -1.87 3.16 4.86
N TRP A 166 -0.64 3.63 5.04
CA TRP A 166 0.48 2.77 5.37
C TRP A 166 0.55 2.56 6.89
N GLN A 167 0.67 1.30 7.28
CA GLN A 167 1.08 0.90 8.62
C GLN A 167 2.59 0.68 8.63
N TYR A 168 3.27 1.22 9.63
CA TYR A 168 4.71 1.11 9.80
C TYR A 168 5.02 0.15 10.94
N TRP A 169 6.15 -0.55 10.84
CA TRP A 169 6.64 -1.38 11.92
C TRP A 169 8.17 -1.49 11.95
N ARG A 170 8.70 -1.74 13.14
CA ARG A 170 10.12 -2.00 13.39
C ARG A 170 10.32 -2.78 14.67
N ILE A 171 11.44 -3.50 14.75
CA ILE A 171 11.77 -4.36 15.90
C ILE A 171 13.15 -4.04 16.45
N ARG A 172 13.32 -4.11 17.77
CA ARG A 172 14.63 -4.11 18.43
C ARG A 172 14.71 -5.20 19.50
N GLY A 173 15.93 -5.68 19.76
CA GLY A 173 16.21 -6.56 20.89
C GLY A 173 16.97 -5.81 21.98
N ASP A 174 16.54 -5.96 23.23
CA ASP A 174 17.17 -5.36 24.40
C ASP A 174 17.84 -6.47 25.25
N GLN A 175 18.92 -6.12 25.96
CA GLN A 175 19.65 -7.01 26.88
C GLN A 175 19.70 -6.38 28.27
N ASP A 176 18.92 -6.92 29.19
CA ASP A 176 18.67 -6.36 30.52
C ASP A 176 18.34 -4.85 30.46
N HIS A 177 19.33 -4.00 30.73
CA HIS A 177 19.23 -2.55 30.82
C HIS A 177 19.83 -1.86 29.57
N ARG A 178 20.20 -2.62 28.55
CA ARG A 178 20.85 -2.14 27.33
C ARG A 178 19.87 -2.16 26.17
N VAL A 179 19.74 -1.03 25.50
CA VAL A 179 18.74 -0.83 24.45
C VAL A 179 19.38 -1.07 23.08
N GLY A 180 18.81 -2.00 22.32
CA GLY A 180 19.30 -2.35 20.99
C GLY A 180 19.07 -1.28 19.93
N ILE A 181 19.56 -1.54 18.70
CA ILE A 181 19.19 -0.74 17.53
C ILE A 181 17.86 -1.29 16.98
N TYR A 182 16.93 -0.41 16.65
CA TYR A 182 15.77 -0.79 15.83
C TYR A 182 16.23 -1.23 14.44
N SER A 183 15.50 -2.18 13.86
CA SER A 183 15.52 -2.49 12.43
C SER A 183 15.27 -1.23 11.58
N PRO A 184 15.56 -1.31 10.27
CA PRO A 184 14.88 -0.45 9.30
C PRO A 184 13.36 -0.49 9.52
N ILE A 185 12.69 0.56 9.07
CA ILE A 185 11.24 0.64 9.12
C ILE A 185 10.70 -0.04 7.87
N PHE A 186 9.83 -1.02 8.05
CA PHE A 186 9.02 -1.57 6.97
C PHE A 186 7.61 -1.00 7.06
N GLN A 187 6.94 -0.96 5.92
CA GLN A 187 5.54 -0.57 5.83
C GLN A 187 4.71 -1.64 5.13
N TYR A 188 3.43 -1.72 5.47
CA TYR A 188 2.44 -2.56 4.80
C TYR A 188 1.08 -1.86 4.80
N ARG A 189 0.15 -2.29 3.96
CA ARG A 189 -1.22 -1.79 3.91
C ARG A 189 -2.20 -2.94 3.74
N MET A 190 -3.46 -2.68 4.03
CA MET A 190 -4.54 -3.65 3.95
C MET A 190 -5.86 -2.91 3.91
N SER A 191 -6.88 -3.53 3.31
CA SER A 191 -8.18 -2.91 3.12
C SER A 191 -9.27 -3.69 3.82
N ASP A 192 -10.41 -3.03 4.01
CA ASP A 192 -11.67 -3.70 4.30
C ASP A 192 -12.15 -4.53 3.12
N ALA A 193 -13.30 -5.17 3.26
CA ALA A 193 -13.89 -5.99 2.21
C ALA A 193 -14.09 -5.16 0.92
N GLN A 194 -13.48 -5.61 -0.18
CA GLN A 194 -13.55 -4.97 -1.49
C GLN A 194 -14.63 -5.57 -2.39
N ALA A 195 -15.22 -6.70 -1.98
CA ALA A 195 -16.23 -7.40 -2.76
C ALA A 195 -17.56 -7.45 -2.02
N GLU A 196 -18.66 -7.37 -2.77
CA GLU A 196 -20.00 -7.64 -2.26
C GLU A 196 -20.29 -9.15 -2.32
N ASP A 197 -20.59 -9.76 -1.18
CA ASP A 197 -21.05 -11.16 -1.08
C ASP A 197 -22.58 -11.25 -1.20
N ASP A 198 -23.06 -12.07 -2.14
CA ASP A 198 -24.50 -12.33 -2.32
C ASP A 198 -25.08 -13.35 -1.32
N GLY A 199 -24.24 -13.93 -0.47
CA GLY A 199 -24.58 -14.95 0.53
C GLY A 199 -24.70 -16.37 -0.03
N PHE A 200 -24.45 -16.55 -1.32
CA PHE A 200 -24.43 -17.84 -2.01
C PHE A 200 -23.03 -18.22 -2.49
N GLY A 201 -22.00 -17.50 -2.04
CA GLY A 201 -20.61 -17.71 -2.42
C GLY A 201 -20.24 -17.07 -3.76
N ASN A 202 -21.04 -16.10 -4.24
CA ASN A 202 -20.63 -15.26 -5.36
C ASN A 202 -20.23 -13.88 -4.83
N TYR A 203 -19.04 -13.45 -5.25
CA TYR A 203 -18.46 -12.18 -4.86
C TYR A 203 -18.39 -11.26 -6.08
N THR A 204 -18.87 -10.04 -5.94
CA THR A 204 -18.80 -9.01 -6.99
C THR A 204 -17.80 -7.93 -6.58
N VAL A 205 -16.81 -7.66 -7.43
CA VAL A 205 -15.80 -6.62 -7.21
C VAL A 205 -15.77 -5.66 -8.39
N GLU A 206 -15.74 -4.36 -8.10
CA GLU A 206 -15.59 -3.30 -9.11
C GLU A 206 -14.15 -2.80 -9.11
N LEU A 207 -13.44 -3.03 -10.21
CA LEU A 207 -12.04 -2.67 -10.36
C LEU A 207 -11.88 -1.57 -11.41
N SER A 208 -11.36 -0.44 -10.98
CA SER A 208 -10.83 0.62 -11.85
C SER A 208 -9.45 0.99 -11.36
N ARG A 209 -8.70 1.78 -12.15
CA ARG A 209 -7.43 2.33 -11.67
C ARG A 209 -7.62 2.94 -10.28
N ASN A 210 -6.81 2.51 -9.32
CA ASN A 210 -6.79 3.04 -7.95
C ASN A 210 -8.07 2.82 -7.14
N SER A 211 -8.94 1.86 -7.50
CA SER A 211 -10.22 1.66 -6.80
C SER A 211 -10.06 1.12 -5.38
N ILE A 212 -8.99 0.36 -5.08
CA ILE A 212 -8.72 -0.20 -3.75
C ILE A 212 -7.82 0.76 -2.95
N PHE A 213 -6.73 1.20 -3.56
CA PHE A 213 -5.83 2.18 -2.96
C PHE A 213 -5.52 3.30 -3.95
N GLN A 214 -5.74 4.53 -3.51
CA GLN A 214 -5.55 5.75 -4.30
C GLN A 214 -4.37 6.57 -3.82
N SER A 215 -4.19 6.67 -2.51
CA SER A 215 -3.24 7.55 -1.83
C SER A 215 -1.92 6.83 -1.53
N THR A 216 -2.00 5.55 -1.16
CA THR A 216 -0.83 4.74 -0.79
C THR A 216 -0.16 4.04 -1.97
N GLY A 217 -0.71 4.20 -3.18
CA GLY A 217 -0.18 3.67 -4.43
C GLY A 217 -1.29 3.07 -5.28
N ASP A 218 -1.08 3.06 -6.60
CA ASP A 218 -2.08 2.71 -7.61
C ASP A 218 -2.46 1.22 -7.56
N LEU A 219 -3.51 0.82 -6.82
CA LEU A 219 -4.01 -0.56 -6.81
C LEU A 219 -5.53 -0.63 -7.06
N PRO A 220 -6.01 -1.46 -8.02
CA PRO A 220 -5.21 -2.16 -9.04
C PRO A 220 -4.51 -1.17 -9.97
N GLN A 221 -3.37 -1.59 -10.53
CA GLN A 221 -2.76 -0.87 -11.64
C GLN A 221 -3.55 -1.17 -12.91
N VAL A 222 -4.11 -0.12 -13.49
CA VAL A 222 -4.81 -0.20 -14.77
C VAL A 222 -4.22 0.86 -15.66
N ILE A 223 -3.77 0.43 -16.84
CA ILE A 223 -3.23 1.30 -17.87
C ILE A 223 -4.09 1.21 -19.12
N ASP A 224 -4.19 2.31 -19.84
CA ASP A 224 -4.96 2.39 -21.06
C ASP A 224 -4.34 3.35 -22.07
N ALA A 225 -4.60 3.11 -23.35
CA ALA A 225 -4.12 4.01 -24.39
C ALA A 225 -4.94 3.87 -25.65
N THR A 226 -5.06 4.99 -26.37
CA THR A 226 -5.50 4.97 -27.76
C THR A 226 -4.32 4.82 -28.70
N THR A 227 -4.49 4.12 -29.81
CA THR A 227 -3.61 4.20 -30.97
C THR A 227 -4.38 4.76 -32.17
N ASP A 228 -3.71 5.48 -33.07
CA ASP A 228 -4.32 6.07 -34.28
C ASP A 228 -3.50 5.70 -35.53
N SER A 229 -4.17 5.10 -36.52
CA SER A 229 -3.55 4.67 -37.76
C SER A 229 -3.00 5.80 -38.63
N VAL A 230 -3.47 7.03 -38.41
CA VAL A 230 -2.99 8.23 -39.15
C VAL A 230 -1.73 8.79 -38.50
N ASN A 231 -1.72 8.92 -37.18
CA ASN A 231 -0.60 9.44 -36.40
C ASN A 231 0.20 8.30 -35.76
N GLN A 232 0.87 7.50 -36.58
CA GLN A 232 1.32 6.18 -36.14
C GLN A 232 2.42 6.17 -35.08
N GLN A 233 3.10 7.30 -34.85
CA GLN A 233 4.21 7.44 -33.91
C GLN A 233 3.80 8.20 -32.65
N ASP A 234 2.57 8.71 -32.59
CA ASP A 234 2.09 9.46 -31.43
C ASP A 234 1.66 8.49 -30.34
N ASN A 235 2.00 8.82 -29.09
CA ASN A 235 1.58 8.10 -27.89
C ASN A 235 0.49 8.92 -27.20
N TYR A 236 -0.62 8.27 -26.86
CA TYR A 236 -1.78 8.87 -26.20
C TYR A 236 -2.04 8.28 -24.81
N GLY A 237 -1.06 7.58 -24.20
CA GLY A 237 -1.24 6.90 -22.92
C GLY A 237 -1.42 7.84 -21.71
N SER A 238 -1.10 9.12 -21.86
CA SER A 238 -1.32 10.13 -20.81
C SER A 238 -2.60 10.96 -21.01
N ASP A 239 -3.38 10.67 -22.05
CA ASP A 239 -4.58 11.44 -22.37
C ASP A 239 -5.71 11.10 -21.41
N SER A 240 -6.50 12.10 -21.00
CA SER A 240 -7.64 11.90 -20.11
C SER A 240 -8.89 11.32 -20.80
N THR A 241 -8.77 10.91 -22.07
CA THR A 241 -9.87 10.40 -22.89
C THR A 241 -9.38 9.36 -23.87
N LEU A 242 -10.13 8.28 -24.01
CA LEU A 242 -9.90 7.26 -25.04
C LEU A 242 -10.71 7.58 -26.30
N THR A 243 -10.08 7.42 -27.47
CA THR A 243 -10.75 7.54 -28.77
C THR A 243 -10.81 6.18 -29.45
N LEU A 244 -11.99 5.81 -29.92
CA LEU A 244 -12.28 4.51 -30.53
C LEU A 244 -13.17 4.69 -31.75
N GLY A 245 -12.87 4.00 -32.86
CA GLY A 245 -13.69 4.01 -34.06
C GLY A 245 -12.95 4.51 -35.30
N TYR A 246 -13.69 5.17 -36.20
CA TYR A 246 -13.16 5.71 -37.44
C TYR A 246 -13.32 7.23 -37.52
N SER A 247 -12.28 7.91 -37.98
CA SER A 247 -12.34 9.33 -38.31
C SER A 247 -13.00 9.52 -39.68
N SER A 248 -14.14 10.22 -39.73
CA SER A 248 -14.80 10.56 -41.00
C SER A 248 -14.00 11.58 -41.84
N ALA A 249 -13.06 12.30 -41.23
CA ALA A 249 -12.25 13.32 -41.89
C ALA A 249 -11.00 12.72 -42.56
N THR A 250 -10.35 11.77 -41.91
CA THR A 250 -9.06 11.19 -42.36
C THR A 250 -9.19 9.76 -42.85
N GLY A 251 -10.30 9.06 -42.55
CA GLY A 251 -10.44 7.62 -42.77
C GLY A 251 -9.59 6.78 -41.81
N GLY A 252 -8.92 7.40 -40.84
CA GLY A 252 -8.10 6.75 -39.84
C GLY A 252 -8.93 5.90 -38.88
N MET A 253 -8.30 4.86 -38.33
CA MET A 253 -8.85 3.99 -37.31
C MET A 253 -8.17 4.29 -35.98
N SER A 254 -8.98 4.40 -34.92
CA SER A 254 -8.52 4.46 -33.55
C SER A 254 -8.94 3.21 -32.79
N GLN A 255 -8.01 2.63 -32.05
CA GLN A 255 -8.20 1.46 -31.20
C GLN A 255 -7.86 1.82 -29.76
N ALA A 256 -8.59 1.25 -28.80
CA ALA A 256 -8.30 1.44 -27.38
C ALA A 256 -7.70 0.17 -26.81
N TYR A 257 -6.65 0.28 -26.01
CA TYR A 257 -5.97 -0.82 -25.33
C TYR A 257 -6.15 -0.64 -23.82
N PHE A 258 -6.34 -1.75 -23.13
CA PHE A 258 -6.46 -1.81 -21.68
C PHE A 258 -5.57 -2.91 -21.15
N SER A 259 -4.94 -2.67 -20.00
CA SER A 259 -4.26 -3.70 -19.24
C SER A 259 -4.52 -3.52 -17.75
N TYR A 260 -4.99 -4.59 -17.11
CA TYR A 260 -5.18 -4.69 -15.67
C TYR A 260 -4.09 -5.58 -15.10
N ASP A 261 -3.35 -5.07 -14.11
CA ASP A 261 -2.45 -5.88 -13.29
C ASP A 261 -3.10 -6.16 -11.94
N LEU A 262 -3.42 -7.43 -11.72
CA LEU A 262 -4.07 -7.94 -10.53
C LEU A 262 -3.13 -8.72 -9.62
N SER A 263 -1.83 -8.75 -9.91
CA SER A 263 -0.85 -9.59 -9.18
C SER A 263 -0.73 -9.28 -7.69
N ASP A 264 -0.99 -8.03 -7.31
CA ASP A 264 -1.00 -7.58 -5.92
C ASP A 264 -2.37 -7.76 -5.22
N ILE A 265 -3.35 -8.37 -5.88
CA ILE A 265 -4.67 -8.72 -5.33
C ILE A 265 -4.74 -10.24 -5.15
N TYR A 266 -5.03 -10.68 -3.94
CA TYR A 266 -5.15 -12.11 -3.67
C TYR A 266 -6.53 -12.63 -4.10
N PHE A 267 -6.57 -13.41 -5.17
CA PHE A 267 -7.72 -14.27 -5.48
C PHE A 267 -7.43 -15.70 -4.99
N ASP A 268 -8.40 -16.33 -4.32
CA ASP A 268 -8.27 -17.73 -3.92
C ASP A 268 -8.02 -18.63 -5.14
N SER A 269 -7.25 -19.71 -4.95
CA SER A 269 -6.87 -20.62 -6.05
C SER A 269 -8.06 -21.34 -6.71
N LEU A 270 -9.22 -21.37 -6.05
CA LEU A 270 -10.47 -21.93 -6.57
C LEU A 270 -11.39 -20.85 -7.15
N ALA A 271 -11.06 -19.57 -7.01
CA ALA A 271 -11.83 -18.48 -7.60
C ALA A 271 -11.79 -18.64 -9.13
N THR A 272 -12.95 -18.73 -9.76
CA THR A 272 -13.09 -18.72 -11.21
C THR A 272 -14.15 -17.71 -11.57
N PRO A 273 -13.84 -16.68 -12.38
CA PRO A 273 -14.80 -15.68 -12.79
C PRO A 273 -16.02 -16.30 -13.49
N ILE A 274 -17.23 -16.04 -12.99
CA ILE A 274 -18.49 -16.51 -13.62
C ILE A 274 -19.11 -15.44 -14.53
N SER A 275 -18.69 -14.19 -14.36
CA SER A 275 -19.07 -13.02 -15.17
C SER A 275 -17.95 -11.99 -15.06
N ALA A 276 -17.57 -11.38 -16.17
CA ALA A 276 -16.64 -10.25 -16.22
C ALA A 276 -17.08 -9.27 -17.30
N LEU A 277 -17.51 -8.08 -16.89
CA LEU A 277 -17.99 -7.04 -17.79
C LEU A 277 -17.02 -5.87 -17.78
N LEU A 278 -16.49 -5.51 -18.94
CA LEU A 278 -15.86 -4.22 -19.13
C LEU A 278 -16.95 -3.19 -19.38
N GLU A 279 -16.99 -2.15 -18.56
CA GLU A 279 -17.92 -1.04 -18.69
C GLU A 279 -17.18 0.25 -19.02
N LEU A 280 -17.65 0.98 -20.04
CA LEU A 280 -17.14 2.30 -20.38
C LEU A 280 -18.29 3.31 -20.56
N ASP A 281 -18.10 4.49 -19.99
CA ASP A 281 -19.00 5.62 -20.17
C ASP A 281 -18.59 6.49 -21.36
N LEU A 282 -19.52 6.70 -22.29
CA LEU A 282 -19.30 7.53 -23.46
C LEU A 282 -19.26 9.02 -23.07
N ALA A 283 -18.05 9.54 -22.81
CA ALA A 283 -17.84 10.94 -22.40
C ALA A 283 -18.33 11.96 -23.45
N SER A 284 -18.05 11.73 -24.72
CA SER A 284 -18.54 12.57 -25.82
C SER A 284 -18.55 11.80 -27.15
N SER A 285 -19.35 12.25 -28.11
CA SER A 285 -19.35 11.72 -29.47
C SER A 285 -19.49 12.84 -30.49
N THR A 286 -18.96 12.64 -31.71
CA THR A 286 -19.22 13.61 -32.79
C THR A 286 -20.66 13.47 -33.28
N GLN A 287 -21.28 14.60 -33.66
CA GLN A 287 -22.69 14.57 -34.08
C GLN A 287 -22.85 13.81 -35.41
N ASN A 288 -23.86 12.93 -35.48
CA ASN A 288 -24.24 12.13 -36.66
C ASN A 288 -23.27 10.99 -37.03
N ILE A 289 -22.67 10.30 -36.06
CA ILE A 289 -21.96 9.04 -36.32
C ILE A 289 -22.98 7.91 -36.52
N ALA A 290 -22.77 7.08 -37.55
CA ALA A 290 -23.52 5.83 -37.71
C ALA A 290 -23.08 4.82 -36.64
N PRO A 291 -23.96 3.92 -36.16
CA PRO A 291 -23.57 2.92 -35.18
C PRO A 291 -22.33 2.12 -35.64
N ILE A 292 -21.41 1.89 -34.71
CA ILE A 292 -20.18 1.12 -34.96
C ILE A 292 -20.20 -0.16 -34.12
N ASP A 293 -19.79 -1.27 -34.73
CA ASP A 293 -19.54 -2.51 -34.02
C ASP A 293 -18.08 -2.53 -33.55
N VAL A 294 -17.90 -2.73 -32.24
CA VAL A 294 -16.59 -2.82 -31.59
C VAL A 294 -16.43 -4.19 -30.97
N SER A 295 -15.35 -4.86 -31.37
CA SER A 295 -14.99 -6.20 -30.93
C SER A 295 -13.81 -6.14 -29.95
N VAL A 296 -13.76 -7.13 -29.05
CA VAL A 296 -12.68 -7.32 -28.08
C VAL A 296 -11.73 -8.41 -28.55
N PHE A 297 -10.43 -8.14 -28.47
CA PHE A 297 -9.37 -9.12 -28.74
C PHE A 297 -8.35 -9.12 -27.61
N ALA A 298 -7.97 -10.32 -27.12
CA ALA A 298 -6.88 -10.46 -26.15
C ALA A 298 -5.55 -10.02 -26.75
N CYS A 299 -4.68 -9.37 -25.97
CA CYS A 299 -3.37 -8.90 -26.41
C CYS A 299 -2.29 -9.22 -25.38
N ASP A 300 -1.03 -9.09 -25.79
CA ASP A 300 0.10 -9.04 -24.86
C ASP A 300 0.03 -7.77 -23.99
N THR A 301 0.68 -7.79 -22.82
CA THR A 301 0.85 -6.61 -21.97
C THR A 301 1.66 -5.52 -22.69
N PHE A 302 1.42 -4.25 -22.34
CA PHE A 302 2.07 -3.11 -22.96
C PHE A 302 2.51 -2.08 -21.91
N ASP A 303 3.38 -1.15 -22.33
CA ASP A 303 3.76 0.02 -21.55
C ASP A 303 3.02 1.24 -22.10
N GLU A 304 2.22 1.86 -21.24
CA GLU A 304 1.39 3.04 -21.54
C GLU A 304 2.21 4.20 -22.12
N ALA A 305 3.48 4.36 -21.72
CA ALA A 305 4.36 5.43 -22.20
C ALA A 305 5.00 5.14 -23.57
N LEU A 306 4.90 3.90 -24.07
CA LEU A 306 5.59 3.45 -25.29
C LEU A 306 4.65 2.96 -26.40
N ILE A 307 3.39 2.66 -26.07
CA ILE A 307 2.41 2.18 -27.04
C ILE A 307 2.12 3.27 -28.09
N THR A 308 2.18 2.88 -29.35
CA THR A 308 1.80 3.71 -30.50
C THR A 308 1.16 2.78 -31.53
N PHE A 309 0.53 3.31 -32.58
CA PHE A 309 -0.01 2.44 -33.64
C PHE A 309 1.09 1.64 -34.35
N ALA A 310 2.28 2.21 -34.54
CA ALA A 310 3.41 1.51 -35.14
C ALA A 310 4.07 0.47 -34.22
N ASN A 311 3.82 0.57 -32.91
CA ASN A 311 4.34 -0.32 -31.87
C ASN A 311 3.20 -0.78 -30.95
N SER A 312 2.15 -1.34 -31.54
CA SER A 312 1.03 -1.90 -30.79
C SER A 312 1.34 -3.32 -30.32
N PRO A 313 0.83 -3.75 -29.15
CA PRO A 313 1.02 -5.12 -28.67
C PRO A 313 0.39 -6.13 -29.64
N ALA A 314 0.92 -7.36 -29.65
CA ALA A 314 0.34 -8.41 -30.48
C ALA A 314 -1.01 -8.84 -29.90
N CYS A 315 -2.03 -8.92 -30.75
CA CYS A 315 -3.38 -9.32 -30.36
C CYS A 315 -3.82 -10.59 -31.10
N SER A 316 -4.71 -11.34 -30.46
CA SER A 316 -5.38 -12.51 -31.04
C SER A 316 -6.28 -12.10 -32.20
N ASN A 317 -6.41 -12.98 -33.20
CA ASN A 317 -7.39 -12.82 -34.29
C ASN A 317 -8.77 -13.41 -33.93
N SER A 318 -8.92 -13.99 -32.74
CA SER A 318 -10.20 -14.52 -32.27
C SER A 318 -10.93 -13.44 -31.48
N GLU A 319 -12.09 -13.02 -32.00
CA GLU A 319 -13.01 -12.14 -31.27
C GLU A 319 -13.50 -12.84 -29.99
N ILE A 320 -13.44 -12.15 -28.86
CA ILE A 320 -14.00 -12.60 -27.58
C ILE A 320 -15.48 -12.24 -27.54
N THR A 321 -15.78 -10.97 -27.75
CA THR A 321 -17.14 -10.42 -27.69
C THR A 321 -17.23 -9.16 -28.54
N ARG A 322 -18.46 -8.64 -28.68
CA ARG A 322 -18.76 -7.45 -29.47
C ARG A 322 -19.93 -6.67 -28.88
N ALA A 323 -19.85 -5.35 -28.96
CA ALA A 323 -20.96 -4.45 -28.68
C ALA A 323 -21.14 -3.43 -29.82
N THR A 324 -22.39 -3.03 -30.08
CA THR A 324 -22.70 -1.97 -31.04
C THR A 324 -22.87 -0.65 -30.29
N ILE A 325 -21.99 0.30 -30.59
CA ILE A 325 -22.06 1.68 -30.09
C ILE A 325 -23.04 2.45 -31.00
N SER A 326 -24.21 2.79 -30.48
CA SER A 326 -25.28 3.46 -31.25
C SER A 326 -25.74 4.80 -30.66
N SER A 327 -25.12 5.23 -29.56
CA SER A 327 -25.63 6.25 -28.65
C SER A 327 -24.95 7.63 -28.78
N PHE A 328 -25.68 8.64 -28.29
CA PHE A 328 -25.17 9.99 -28.04
C PHE A 328 -24.55 10.06 -26.64
N SER A 329 -23.69 11.06 -26.38
CA SER A 329 -22.96 11.29 -25.12
C SER A 329 -23.75 10.93 -23.84
N GLY A 330 -23.09 10.24 -22.90
CA GLY A 330 -23.65 9.88 -21.58
C GLY A 330 -24.28 8.49 -21.48
N SER A 331 -23.95 7.58 -22.40
CA SER A 331 -24.36 6.17 -22.35
C SER A 331 -23.25 5.27 -21.87
N THR A 332 -23.61 4.28 -21.07
CA THR A 332 -22.73 3.19 -20.64
C THR A 332 -22.76 2.05 -21.65
N ILE A 333 -21.61 1.50 -21.99
CA ILE A 333 -21.44 0.41 -22.96
C ILE A 333 -20.66 -0.70 -22.30
N GLN A 334 -21.10 -1.95 -22.50
CA GLN A 334 -20.54 -3.12 -21.86
C GLN A 334 -20.04 -4.15 -22.87
N TRP A 335 -18.91 -4.78 -22.54
CA TRP A 335 -18.36 -5.93 -23.24
C TRP A 335 -18.16 -7.09 -22.24
N ASP A 336 -18.67 -8.26 -22.58
CA ASP A 336 -18.46 -9.47 -21.79
C ASP A 336 -17.09 -10.11 -22.10
N ILE A 337 -16.17 -10.00 -21.15
CA ILE A 337 -14.81 -10.54 -21.23
C ILE A 337 -14.61 -11.75 -20.30
N THR A 338 -15.69 -12.43 -19.91
CA THR A 338 -15.66 -13.57 -18.98
C THR A 338 -14.69 -14.67 -19.42
N ASP A 339 -14.72 -15.06 -20.70
CA ASP A 339 -13.85 -16.10 -21.25
C ASP A 339 -12.36 -15.76 -21.15
N LEU A 340 -12.02 -14.47 -21.30
CA LEU A 340 -10.65 -13.97 -21.15
C LEU A 340 -10.19 -14.07 -19.70
N LEU A 341 -11.02 -13.62 -18.75
CA LEU A 341 -10.67 -13.70 -17.33
C LEU A 341 -10.58 -15.15 -16.84
N GLN A 342 -11.51 -16.02 -17.23
CA GLN A 342 -11.45 -17.45 -16.90
C GLN A 342 -10.17 -18.11 -17.41
N THR A 343 -9.74 -17.77 -18.63
CA THR A 343 -8.49 -18.29 -19.19
C THR A 343 -7.29 -17.81 -18.39
N ASN A 344 -7.23 -16.52 -18.05
CA ASN A 344 -6.14 -15.95 -17.26
C ASN A 344 -6.01 -16.59 -15.87
N PHE A 345 -7.12 -16.71 -15.14
CA PHE A 345 -7.17 -17.39 -13.83
C PHE A 345 -6.74 -18.86 -13.94
N TYR A 346 -7.24 -19.59 -14.95
CA TYR A 346 -6.83 -20.99 -15.17
C TYR A 346 -5.32 -21.14 -15.43
N THR A 347 -4.70 -20.14 -16.06
CA THR A 347 -3.25 -20.14 -16.34
C THR A 347 -2.38 -19.51 -15.25
N ASN A 348 -2.98 -18.99 -14.16
CA ASN A 348 -2.30 -18.15 -13.16
C ASN A 348 -1.57 -16.95 -13.80
N ASN A 349 -2.24 -16.29 -14.74
CA ASN A 349 -1.77 -15.04 -15.32
C ASN A 349 -2.59 -13.89 -14.73
N ASP A 350 -1.96 -13.10 -13.86
CA ASP A 350 -2.62 -12.02 -13.13
C ASP A 350 -2.69 -10.71 -13.93
N SER A 351 -2.17 -10.70 -15.16
CA SER A 351 -2.26 -9.56 -16.08
C SER A 351 -3.25 -9.83 -17.21
N ILE A 352 -4.26 -8.97 -17.33
CA ILE A 352 -5.31 -9.07 -18.35
C ILE A 352 -5.16 -7.89 -19.31
N SER A 353 -4.79 -8.18 -20.56
CA SER A 353 -4.64 -7.14 -21.60
C SER A 353 -5.49 -7.46 -22.82
N PHE A 354 -6.15 -6.44 -23.36
CA PHE A 354 -7.00 -6.57 -24.55
C PHE A 354 -7.15 -5.24 -25.28
N THR A 355 -7.65 -5.31 -26.50
CA THR A 355 -8.00 -4.14 -27.31
C THR A 355 -9.47 -4.14 -27.68
N LEU A 356 -10.03 -2.93 -27.75
CA LEU A 356 -11.28 -2.63 -28.42
C LEU A 356 -10.97 -2.13 -29.82
N ALA A 357 -11.41 -2.87 -30.83
CA ALA A 357 -11.18 -2.55 -32.23
C ALA A 357 -12.49 -2.58 -33.03
N PRO A 358 -12.67 -1.67 -34.00
CA PRO A 358 -13.82 -1.76 -34.89
C PRO A 358 -13.83 -3.08 -35.65
N ALA A 359 -15.00 -3.72 -35.81
CA ALA A 359 -15.12 -5.10 -36.30
C ALA A 359 -14.58 -5.39 -37.72
N ALA A 360 -14.21 -4.37 -38.50
CA ALA A 360 -13.57 -4.51 -39.81
C ALA A 360 -12.02 -4.40 -39.75
N ALA A 361 -11.43 -4.36 -38.55
CA ALA A 361 -10.01 -4.15 -38.33
C ALA A 361 -9.12 -5.41 -38.41
N TYR A 362 -9.71 -6.62 -38.36
CA TYR A 362 -8.99 -7.90 -38.37
C TYR A 362 -9.56 -8.90 -39.38
#